data_AF-A0A183KY47-F1
#
_entry.id   AF-A0A183KY47-F1
#
_cell.length_a   1.000
_cell.length_b   1.000
_cell.length_c   1.000
_cell.angle_alpha   90.00
_cell.angle_beta   90.00
_cell.angle_gamma   90.00
#
_symmetry.space_group_name_H-M   'P 1'
#
loop_
_entity.id
_entity.type
_entity.pdbx_description
1 polymer ?
#
loop_
_entity_poly.entity_id
_entity_poly.type
_entity_poly.pdbx_seq_one_letter_code
_entity_poly.pdbx_strand_id
1 'polypeptide(L)'
;MFSLAELNTIDFVLPDGSVTFRTSAEEKNRVIVQLVCRSSCLLYNIVYNHFQGTPEPGTALQAAKMLENDVMGIDVNMGCPKAYSMKGGMGAALLTKPEIVKDVSCLSL
;
A
#
# COMPACT_ATOMS: atom_id res chain seq x y z
N MET A 1 -27.67 -0.45 5.23
CA MET A 1 -26.73 -1.21 4.38
C MET A 1 -26.46 -0.32 3.17
N PHE A 2 -25.47 0.56 3.25
CA PHE A 2 -25.14 1.47 2.15
C PHE A 2 -24.34 0.69 1.12
N SER A 3 -24.85 0.64 -0.10
CA SER A 3 -24.14 0.12 -1.25
C SER A 3 -22.98 1.08 -1.57
N LEU A 4 -21.76 0.59 -1.68
CA LEU A 4 -20.56 1.38 -2.03
C LEU A 4 -20.71 2.13 -3.38
N ALA A 5 -21.70 1.77 -4.20
CA ALA A 5 -21.96 2.37 -5.51
C ALA A 5 -22.49 3.82 -5.48
N GLU A 6 -22.92 4.35 -4.33
CA GLU A 6 -23.57 5.67 -4.26
C GLU A 6 -22.59 6.86 -4.24
N LEU A 7 -21.30 6.62 -3.99
CA LEU A 7 -20.34 7.69 -3.70
C LEU A 7 -19.50 8.13 -4.91
N ASN A 8 -19.60 7.45 -6.06
CA ASN A 8 -18.74 7.68 -7.22
C ASN A 8 -17.24 7.61 -6.89
N THR A 9 -16.85 6.66 -6.03
CA THR A 9 -15.47 6.46 -5.57
C THR A 9 -14.95 5.08 -5.95
N ILE A 10 -13.63 4.93 -5.92
CA ILE A 10 -12.93 3.65 -6.01
C ILE A 10 -12.47 3.29 -4.61
N ASP A 11 -12.93 2.14 -4.12
CA ASP A 11 -12.70 1.70 -2.75
C ASP A 11 -11.89 0.42 -2.72
N PHE A 12 -10.81 0.45 -1.94
CA PHE A 12 -10.00 -0.72 -1.61
C PHE A 12 -10.48 -1.21 -0.25
N VAL A 13 -11.07 -2.40 -0.23
CA VAL A 13 -11.83 -2.93 0.91
C VAL A 13 -11.18 -4.22 1.40
N LEU A 14 -11.06 -4.34 2.73
CA LEU A 14 -10.60 -5.55 3.40
C LEU A 14 -11.67 -6.65 3.45
N PRO A 15 -11.28 -7.91 3.68
CA PRO A 15 -12.25 -9.01 3.83
C PRO A 15 -13.29 -8.80 4.96
N ASP A 16 -12.96 -7.99 5.97
CA ASP A 16 -13.88 -7.63 7.06
C ASP A 16 -14.87 -6.52 6.69
N GLY A 17 -14.81 -6.01 5.45
CA GLY A 17 -15.66 -4.94 4.94
C GLY A 17 -15.17 -3.53 5.22
N SER A 18 -14.01 -3.36 5.87
CA SER A 18 -13.45 -2.03 6.14
C SER A 18 -12.76 -1.44 4.90
N VAL A 19 -12.95 -0.14 4.66
CA VAL A 19 -12.30 0.59 3.56
C VAL A 19 -10.91 1.03 4.02
N THR A 20 -9.86 0.56 3.35
CA THR A 20 -8.47 0.91 3.66
C THR A 20 -7.94 2.07 2.85
N PHE A 21 -8.44 2.22 1.63
CA PHE A 21 -8.18 3.37 0.78
C PHE A 21 -9.41 3.66 -0.07
N ARG A 22 -9.72 4.94 -0.25
CA ARG A 22 -10.80 5.42 -1.10
C ARG A 22 -10.27 6.61 -1.87
N THR A 23 -10.53 6.63 -3.17
CA THR A 23 -10.16 7.72 -4.08
C THR A 23 -11.29 8.04 -5.04
N SER A 24 -11.16 9.13 -5.78
CA SER A 24 -12.09 9.52 -6.82
C SER A 24 -11.38 10.12 -8.03
N ALA A 25 -12.11 10.23 -9.15
CA ALA A 25 -11.56 10.78 -10.39
C ALA A 25 -11.05 12.23 -10.23
N GLU A 26 -11.64 13.00 -9.31
CA GLU A 26 -11.29 14.40 -9.04
C GLU A 26 -9.88 14.56 -8.44
N GLU A 27 -9.41 13.58 -7.66
CA GLU A 27 -8.10 13.64 -7.00
C GLU A 27 -7.04 12.75 -7.63
N LYS A 28 -7.39 11.88 -8.60
CA LYS A 28 -6.47 10.96 -9.29
C LYS A 28 -5.15 11.64 -9.71
N ASN A 29 -5.22 12.83 -10.30
CA ASN A 29 -4.05 13.58 -10.76
C ASN A 29 -3.41 14.46 -9.67
N ARG A 30 -3.61 14.15 -8.38
CA ARG A 30 -3.10 14.90 -7.20
C ARG A 30 -2.73 14.00 -6.04
N VAL A 31 -3.38 12.84 -5.92
CA VAL A 31 -3.21 11.94 -4.79
C VAL A 31 -1.91 11.15 -4.91
N ILE A 32 -1.07 11.23 -3.88
CA ILE A 32 0.12 10.39 -3.72
C ILE A 32 -0.16 9.45 -2.55
N VAL A 33 -0.13 8.15 -2.79
CA VAL A 33 -0.38 7.16 -1.74
C VAL A 33 0.92 6.76 -1.08
N GLN A 34 1.02 7.00 0.23
CA GLN A 34 2.17 6.58 1.03
C GLN A 34 1.97 5.15 1.55
N LEU A 35 2.83 4.24 1.08
CA LEU A 35 2.88 2.84 1.52
C LEU A 35 3.84 2.68 2.69
N VAL A 36 3.51 1.79 3.62
CA VAL A 36 4.44 1.33 4.67
C VAL A 36 4.88 -0.08 4.31
N CYS A 37 6.14 -0.27 3.90
CA CYS A 37 6.67 -1.60 3.56
C CYS A 37 7.58 -2.19 4.63
N ARG A 38 7.46 -3.52 4.81
CA ARG A 38 8.45 -4.39 5.46
C ARG A 38 9.49 -4.84 4.44
N SER A 39 10.65 -5.27 4.92
CA SER A 39 11.70 -5.93 4.14
C SER A 39 11.20 -7.13 3.31
N SER A 40 10.19 -7.85 3.80
CA SER A 40 9.29 -8.69 3.01
C SER A 40 7.94 -7.97 3.03
N CYS A 41 7.63 -7.20 1.98
CA CYS A 41 6.51 -6.29 2.07
C CYS A 41 5.25 -7.11 2.38
N LEU A 42 4.62 -6.75 3.49
CA LEU A 42 3.32 -7.22 3.92
C LEU A 42 2.47 -5.98 3.84
N LEU A 43 2.11 -5.57 2.63
CA LEU A 43 0.88 -4.83 2.45
C LEU A 43 -0.27 -5.84 2.60
N TYR A 44 -0.33 -6.41 3.81
CA TYR A 44 -1.25 -7.44 4.26
C TYR A 44 -2.71 -7.00 4.08
N ASN A 45 -2.93 -5.70 3.86
CA ASN A 45 -4.25 -5.10 3.84
C ASN A 45 -4.67 -4.52 2.47
N ILE A 46 -3.80 -4.54 1.45
CA ILE A 46 -4.16 -4.09 0.08
C ILE A 46 -4.17 -5.28 -0.88
N VAL A 47 -3.25 -6.23 -0.70
CA VAL A 47 -3.01 -7.34 -1.66
C VAL A 47 -3.82 -8.61 -1.32
N TYR A 48 -4.76 -8.56 -0.37
CA TYR A 48 -5.52 -9.76 0.05
C TYR A 48 -6.48 -10.30 -1.01
N ASN A 49 -6.76 -9.53 -2.08
CA ASN A 49 -7.85 -9.83 -3.01
C ASN A 49 -7.46 -10.55 -4.32
N HIS A 50 -6.19 -10.92 -4.57
CA HIS A 50 -5.84 -11.55 -5.86
C HIS A 50 -5.36 -13.01 -5.83
N PHE A 51 -5.02 -13.58 -4.67
CA PHE A 51 -4.75 -15.01 -4.54
C PHE A 51 -5.80 -15.66 -3.65
N GLN A 52 -6.76 -16.35 -4.29
CA GLN A 52 -7.77 -17.14 -3.60
C GLN A 52 -7.09 -18.16 -2.67
N GLY A 53 -7.20 -17.95 -1.35
CA GLY A 53 -7.07 -19.01 -0.36
C GLY A 53 -5.71 -19.21 0.34
N THR A 54 -4.71 -18.33 0.18
CA THR A 54 -3.47 -18.43 0.97
C THR A 54 -2.92 -17.04 1.31
N PRO A 55 -2.72 -16.70 2.62
CA PRO A 55 -2.13 -15.43 3.02
C PRO A 55 -0.63 -15.42 2.69
N GLU A 56 -0.29 -15.10 1.45
CA GLU A 56 1.08 -14.86 1.01
C GLU A 56 1.46 -13.38 1.23
N PRO A 57 2.68 -13.08 1.72
CA PRO A 57 3.17 -11.72 1.84
C PRO A 57 3.15 -10.97 0.48
N GLY A 58 2.30 -9.94 0.37
CA GLY A 58 2.18 -9.14 -0.86
C GLY A 58 3.23 -8.03 -0.98
N THR A 59 4.00 -8.03 -2.06
CA THR A 59 5.16 -7.11 -2.24
C THR A 59 4.74 -5.64 -2.41
N ALA A 60 5.69 -4.72 -2.19
CA ALA A 60 5.53 -3.29 -2.45
C ALA A 60 4.99 -3.03 -3.87
N LEU A 61 5.54 -3.78 -4.83
CA LEU A 61 5.17 -3.73 -6.24
C LEU A 61 3.71 -4.11 -6.47
N GLN A 62 3.21 -5.16 -5.81
CA GLN A 62 1.84 -5.61 -6.02
C GLN A 62 0.83 -4.57 -5.57
N ALA A 63 1.03 -3.96 -4.39
CA ALA A 63 0.15 -2.90 -3.93
C ALA A 63 0.27 -1.63 -4.78
N ALA A 64 1.47 -1.28 -5.22
CA ALA A 64 1.67 -0.15 -6.12
C ALA A 64 0.95 -0.38 -7.46
N LYS A 65 1.03 -1.58 -8.04
CA LYS A 65 0.28 -1.95 -9.25
C LYS A 65 -1.23 -1.93 -9.08
N MET A 66 -1.73 -2.25 -7.88
CA MET A 66 -3.16 -2.13 -7.58
C MET A 66 -3.65 -0.68 -7.60
N LEU A 67 -2.78 0.27 -7.29
CA LEU A 67 -3.11 1.70 -7.16
C LEU A 67 -2.73 2.52 -8.38
N GLU A 68 -1.81 2.05 -9.22
CA GLU A 68 -1.12 2.83 -10.27
C GLU A 68 -2.08 3.55 -11.24
N ASN A 69 -3.27 2.99 -11.45
CA ASN A 69 -4.27 3.56 -12.35
C ASN A 69 -5.16 4.62 -11.70
N ASP A 70 -5.12 4.79 -10.38
CA ASP A 70 -6.07 5.61 -9.62
C ASP A 70 -5.40 6.71 -8.80
N VAL A 71 -4.07 6.84 -8.90
CA VAL A 71 -3.25 7.79 -8.12
C VAL A 71 -2.20 8.48 -9.00
N MET A 72 -1.71 9.65 -8.58
CA MET A 72 -0.62 10.36 -9.27
C MET A 72 0.72 9.67 -9.03
N GLY A 73 0.91 9.14 -7.82
CA GLY A 73 2.19 8.58 -7.43
C GLY A 73 2.12 7.71 -6.18
N ILE A 74 3.20 6.97 -5.97
CA ILE A 74 3.41 6.11 -4.82
C ILE A 74 4.61 6.66 -4.04
N ASP A 75 4.42 6.86 -2.74
CA ASP A 75 5.46 7.22 -1.79
C ASP A 75 5.70 6.05 -0.83
N VAL A 76 6.91 5.96 -0.26
CA VAL A 76 7.26 4.91 0.70
C VAL A 76 7.69 5.55 2.01
N ASN A 77 6.97 5.23 3.09
CA ASN A 77 7.31 5.72 4.42
C ASN A 77 8.59 5.05 4.92
N MET A 78 9.68 5.82 4.94
CA MET A 78 10.97 5.42 5.51
C MET A 78 11.29 6.19 6.81
N GLY A 79 10.30 6.86 7.42
CA GLY A 79 10.53 7.78 8.54
C GLY A 79 9.85 7.43 9.85
N CYS A 80 8.86 6.53 9.86
CA CYS A 80 8.07 6.25 11.05
C CYS A 80 8.91 5.64 12.19
N PRO A 81 9.04 6.30 13.36
CA PRO A 81 9.85 5.82 14.48
C PRO A 81 9.07 4.91 15.45
N LYS A 82 7.77 4.67 15.19
CA LYS A 82 6.92 3.92 16.11
C LYS A 82 7.46 2.51 16.32
N ALA A 83 7.43 2.02 17.57
CA ALA A 83 8.05 0.76 17.96
C ALA A 83 7.60 -0.44 17.11
N TYR A 84 6.32 -0.52 16.72
CA TYR A 84 5.83 -1.60 15.86
C TYR A 84 6.40 -1.53 14.43
N SER A 85 6.68 -0.33 13.93
CA SER A 85 7.31 -0.09 12.63
C SER A 85 8.77 -0.50 12.67
N MET A 86 9.50 -0.02 13.69
CA MET A 86 10.90 -0.35 13.91
C MET A 86 11.11 -1.86 14.09
N LYS A 87 10.35 -2.50 14.99
CA LYS A 87 10.40 -3.96 15.20
C LYS A 87 10.01 -4.75 13.95
N GLY A 88 9.12 -4.19 13.12
CA GLY A 88 8.68 -4.80 11.87
C GLY A 88 9.64 -4.59 10.69
N GLY A 89 10.73 -3.82 10.85
CA GLY A 89 11.64 -3.50 9.75
C GLY A 89 11.03 -2.54 8.70
N MET A 90 10.14 -1.65 9.13
CA MET A 90 9.46 -0.62 8.32
C MET A 90 9.80 0.79 8.81
N GLY A 91 9.40 1.82 8.08
CA GLY A 91 9.57 3.20 8.53
C GLY A 91 11.05 3.53 8.72
N ALA A 92 11.43 4.14 9.84
CA ALA A 92 12.81 4.54 10.09
C ALA A 92 13.81 3.36 10.13
N ALA A 93 13.35 2.11 10.32
CA ALA A 93 14.20 0.93 10.23
C ALA A 93 14.67 0.63 8.79
N LEU A 94 13.99 1.15 7.76
CA LEU A 94 14.45 1.04 6.37
C LEU A 94 15.68 1.91 6.10
N LEU A 95 15.87 3.00 6.85
CA LEU A 95 17.03 3.89 6.70
C LEU A 95 18.35 3.20 7.02
N THR A 96 18.32 2.09 7.77
CA THR A 96 19.52 1.28 8.05
C THR A 96 19.72 0.15 7.05
N LYS A 97 18.92 0.09 5.97
CA LYS A 97 18.89 -0.98 4.96
C LYS A 97 18.85 -0.42 3.53
N PRO A 98 19.90 0.30 3.09
CA PRO A 98 19.92 1.00 1.81
C PRO A 98 19.70 0.09 0.59
N GLU A 99 20.09 -1.19 0.67
CA GLU A 99 19.84 -2.21 -0.35
C GLU A 99 18.34 -2.42 -0.60
N ILE A 100 17.53 -2.49 0.46
CA ILE A 100 16.08 -2.65 0.36
C ILE A 100 15.44 -1.37 -0.19
N VAL A 101 15.94 -0.21 0.25
CA VAL A 101 15.47 1.08 -0.26
C VAL A 101 15.70 1.18 -1.77
N LYS A 102 16.85 0.72 -2.26
CA LYS A 102 17.17 0.70 -3.69
C LYS A 102 16.18 -0.19 -4.46
N ASP A 103 15.93 -1.40 -3.99
CA ASP A 103 15.03 -2.34 -4.67
C ASP A 103 13.59 -1.80 -4.75
N VAL A 104 13.12 -1.15 -3.68
CA VAL A 104 11.78 -0.51 -3.64
C VAL A 104 11.73 0.77 -4.48
N SER A 105 12.84 1.49 -4.64
CA SER A 105 12.90 2.70 -5.48
C SER A 105 13.00 2.37 -6.97
N CYS A 106 13.39 1.13 -7.32
CA CYS A 106 13.51 0.65 -8.69
C CYS A 106 12.26 -0.09 -9.19
N LEU A 107 11.14 -0.02 -8.46
CA LEU A 107 9.88 -0.60 -8.90
C LEU A 107 9.45 0.02 -10.24
N SER A 108 9.31 -0.82 -11.27
CA SER A 108 8.74 -0.41 -12.56
C SER A 108 7.23 -0.57 -12.48
N LEU A 109 6.54 0.57 -12.34
CA LEU A 109 5.09 0.72 -12.47
C LEU A 109 4.78 1.05 -13.93
#